data_AF-A0A954PIV2-F1
#
_entry.id   AF-A0A954PIV2-F1
#
_cell.length_a   1.000
_cell.length_b   1.000
_cell.length_c   1.000
_cell.angle_alpha   90.00
_cell.angle_beta   90.00
_cell.angle_gamma   90.00
#
_symmetry.space_group_name_H-M   'P 1'
#
loop_
_entity.id
_entity.type
_entity.pdbx_description
1 polymer ?
#
loop_
_entity_poly.entity_id
_entity_poly.type
_entity_poly.pdbx_seq_one_letter_code
_entity_poly.pdbx_strand_id
1 'polypeptide(L)'
;MKTRNWILWTDCLGGLFVGLLVLLVHRLLSQLEGLPRLVVISMGIANLIYGSYSLFVTTRTRRPIVLIRVLAIANVIWLFVCVAILFLWFDTVTVFGMILILGEGIYVAALGLAEWRWQISLATQQSGLQG
;
A
#
# COMPACT_ATOMS: atom_id res chain seq x y z
N MET A 1 10.12 -21.68 -10.36
CA MET A 1 9.04 -20.65 -10.26
C MET A 1 9.35 -19.67 -9.11
N LYS A 2 10.31 -18.75 -9.30
CA LYS A 2 10.81 -17.78 -8.29
C LYS A 2 10.04 -16.44 -8.27
N THR A 3 9.07 -16.25 -9.17
CA THR A 3 8.74 -14.93 -9.71
C THR A 3 7.65 -14.16 -8.95
N ARG A 4 6.85 -14.80 -8.09
CA ARG A 4 5.67 -14.15 -7.48
C ARG A 4 5.94 -13.48 -6.13
N ASN A 5 7.02 -13.85 -5.46
CA ASN A 5 7.41 -13.23 -4.19
C ASN A 5 7.74 -11.73 -4.32
N TRP A 6 8.11 -11.30 -5.54
CA TRP A 6 8.32 -9.89 -5.86
C TRP A 6 7.08 -9.03 -5.61
N ILE A 7 5.86 -9.60 -5.65
CA ILE A 7 4.63 -8.84 -5.36
C ILE A 7 4.65 -8.31 -3.93
N LEU A 8 4.91 -9.19 -2.96
CA LEU A 8 4.96 -8.83 -1.54
C LEU A 8 6.15 -7.91 -1.22
N TRP A 9 7.29 -8.12 -1.89
CA TRP A 9 8.43 -7.21 -1.74
C TRP A 9 8.16 -5.82 -2.32
N THR A 10 7.52 -5.73 -3.48
CA THR A 10 7.10 -4.46 -4.08
C THR A 10 6.10 -3.74 -3.19
N ASP A 11 5.10 -4.45 -2.68
CA ASP A 11 4.09 -3.92 -1.77
C ASP A 11 4.71 -3.37 -0.47
N CYS A 12 5.56 -4.18 0.18
CA CYS A 12 6.31 -3.79 1.37
C CYS A 12 7.21 -2.56 1.13
N LEU A 13 8.09 -2.62 0.13
CA LEU A 13 9.04 -1.53 -0.14
C LEU A 13 8.31 -0.28 -0.60
N GLY A 14 7.24 -0.43 -1.37
CA GLY A 14 6.35 0.65 -1.78
C GLY A 14 5.75 1.36 -0.56
N GLY A 15 5.07 0.64 0.33
CA GLY A 15 4.45 1.22 1.52
C GLY A 15 5.46 1.90 2.45
N LEU A 16 6.62 1.27 2.68
CA LEU A 16 7.68 1.86 3.51
C LEU A 16 8.29 3.12 2.88
N PHE A 17 8.63 3.05 1.59
CA PHE A 17 9.25 4.17 0.88
C PHE A 17 8.28 5.35 0.73
N VAL A 18 7.05 5.10 0.29
CA VAL A 18 6.02 6.12 0.15
C VAL A 18 5.68 6.70 1.52
N GLY A 19 5.47 5.87 2.54
CA GLY A 19 5.19 6.34 3.90
C GLY A 19 6.29 7.26 4.45
N LEU A 20 7.55 6.86 4.30
CA LEU A 20 8.70 7.68 4.70
C LEU A 20 8.79 8.97 3.88
N LEU A 21 8.68 8.88 2.56
CA LEU A 21 8.76 10.03 1.66
C LEU A 21 7.67 11.05 1.96
N VAL A 22 6.43 10.59 2.11
CA VAL A 22 5.28 11.43 2.49
C VAL A 22 5.57 12.14 3.80
N LEU A 23 6.04 11.43 4.84
CA LEU A 23 6.35 12.07 6.12
C LEU A 23 7.52 13.05 6.06
N LEU A 24 8.51 12.83 5.21
CA LEU A 24 9.62 13.77 5.02
C LEU A 24 9.17 15.04 4.29
N VAL A 25 8.32 14.92 3.27
CA VAL A 25 7.95 16.03 2.38
C VAL A 25 6.49 16.50 2.52
N HIS A 26 5.77 16.06 3.55
CA HIS A 26 4.34 16.32 3.75
C HIS A 26 3.91 17.79 3.69
N ARG A 27 4.79 18.76 4.03
CA ARG A 27 4.49 20.20 3.87
C ARG A 27 4.32 20.55 2.39
N LEU A 28 5.24 20.08 1.55
CA LEU A 28 5.21 20.31 0.11
C LEU A 28 4.03 19.56 -0.51
N LEU A 29 3.83 18.29 -0.15
CA LEU A 29 2.71 17.49 -0.65
C LEU A 29 1.36 18.10 -0.29
N SER A 30 1.17 18.56 0.96
CA SER A 30 -0.06 19.25 1.36
C SER A 30 -0.38 20.47 0.49
N GLN A 31 0.64 21.24 0.09
CA GLN A 31 0.46 22.37 -0.82
C GLN A 31 0.17 21.93 -2.26
N LEU A 32 0.90 20.92 -2.76
CA LEU A 32 0.74 20.42 -4.12
C LEU A 32 -0.60 19.70 -4.33
N GLU A 33 -1.04 18.92 -3.34
CA GLU A 33 -2.27 18.12 -3.39
C GLU A 33 -3.51 18.93 -3.01
N GLY A 34 -3.36 20.08 -2.32
CA GLY A 34 -4.49 20.86 -1.83
C GLY A 34 -5.23 20.19 -0.66
N LEU A 35 -4.52 19.33 0.09
CA LEU A 35 -5.04 18.61 1.25
C LEU A 35 -4.55 19.21 2.57
N PRO A 36 -5.34 19.11 3.65
CA PRO A 36 -4.86 19.46 4.98
C PRO A 36 -3.64 18.61 5.36
N ARG A 37 -2.64 19.26 5.97
CA ARG A 37 -1.38 18.61 6.37
C ARG A 37 -1.58 17.37 7.23
N LEU A 38 -2.62 17.37 8.08
CA LEU A 38 -2.95 16.23 8.92
C LEU A 38 -3.39 15.00 8.11
N VAL A 39 -4.10 15.19 7.00
CA VAL A 39 -4.52 14.10 6.09
C VAL A 39 -3.29 13.47 5.45
N VAL A 40 -2.40 14.30 4.90
CA VAL A 40 -1.14 13.85 4.28
C VAL A 40 -0.24 13.10 5.27
N ILE A 41 -0.08 13.62 6.49
CA ILE A 41 0.66 12.91 7.56
C ILE A 41 0.00 11.57 7.88
N SER A 42 -1.32 11.53 7.98
CA SER A 42 -2.07 10.30 8.29
C SER A 42 -1.89 9.25 7.19
N MET A 43 -1.89 9.65 5.92
CA MET A 43 -1.57 8.76 4.80
C MET A 43 -0.14 8.21 4.88
N GLY A 44 0.83 9.06 5.21
CA GLY A 44 2.22 8.63 5.42
C GLY A 44 2.37 7.60 6.56
N ILE A 45 1.70 7.85 7.69
CA ILE A 45 1.68 6.92 8.83
C ILE A 45 1.00 5.60 8.43
N ALA A 46 -0.15 5.66 7.75
CA ALA A 46 -0.86 4.47 7.30
C ALA A 46 0.02 3.61 6.36
N ASN A 47 0.69 4.24 5.39
CA ASN A 47 1.64 3.58 4.50
C ASN A 47 2.82 2.94 5.26
N LEU A 48 3.38 3.60 6.27
CA LEU A 48 4.44 3.01 7.11
C LEU A 48 3.96 1.82 7.95
N ILE A 49 2.78 1.92 8.58
CA ILE A 49 2.20 0.83 9.36
C ILE A 49 1.93 -0.37 8.44
N TYR A 50 1.29 -0.11 7.30
CA TYR A 50 0.99 -1.12 6.30
C TYR A 50 2.26 -1.77 5.76
N GLY A 51 3.23 -0.98 5.30
CA GLY A 51 4.51 -1.47 4.77
C GLY A 51 5.31 -2.27 5.80
N SER A 52 5.28 -1.88 7.07
CA SER A 52 5.93 -2.62 8.16
C SER A 52 5.26 -3.98 8.39
N TYR A 53 3.92 -4.03 8.34
CA TYR A 53 3.17 -5.28 8.42
C TYR A 53 3.43 -6.17 7.20
N SER A 54 3.46 -5.60 5.98
CA SER A 54 3.81 -6.33 4.75
C SER A 54 5.24 -6.88 4.80
N LEU A 55 6.20 -6.12 5.33
CA LEU A 55 7.57 -6.60 5.58
C LEU A 55 7.60 -7.78 6.53
N PHE A 56 6.85 -7.69 7.63
CA PHE A 56 6.75 -8.77 8.61
C PHE A 56 6.16 -10.05 8.01
N VAL A 57 5.13 -9.94 7.16
CA VAL A 57 4.58 -11.10 6.45
C VAL A 57 5.59 -11.66 5.44
N THR A 58 6.28 -10.80 4.71
CA THR A 58 7.24 -11.16 3.67
C THR A 58 8.48 -11.89 4.22
N THR A 59 8.95 -11.50 5.41
CA THR A 59 10.15 -12.06 6.03
C THR A 59 9.92 -13.38 6.77
N ARG A 60 8.67 -13.77 7.03
CA ARG A 60 8.33 -15.04 7.72
C ARG A 60 8.64 -16.27 6.88
N THR A 61 9.32 -17.25 7.48
CA THR A 61 9.60 -18.57 6.88
C THR A 61 8.35 -19.35 6.49
N ARG A 62 7.31 -19.30 7.34
CA ARG A 62 5.97 -19.82 7.04
C ARG A 62 4.98 -18.67 7.02
N ARG A 63 4.30 -18.51 5.90
CA ARG A 63 3.34 -17.42 5.68
C ARG A 63 1.92 -17.96 5.75
N PRO A 64 1.19 -17.73 6.85
CA PRO A 64 -0.23 -18.07 6.90
C PRO A 64 -0.97 -17.34 5.80
N ILE A 65 -1.80 -18.06 5.06
CA ILE A 65 -2.63 -17.50 3.98
C ILE A 65 -3.51 -16.34 4.47
N VAL A 66 -3.93 -16.39 5.74
CA VAL A 66 -4.73 -15.33 6.38
C VAL A 66 -3.99 -14.00 6.38
N LEU A 67 -2.68 -13.97 6.63
CA LEU A 67 -1.93 -12.70 6.65
C LEU A 67 -1.85 -12.07 5.26
N ILE A 68 -1.69 -12.90 4.21
CA ILE A 68 -1.68 -12.45 2.81
C ILE A 68 -3.06 -11.93 2.41
N ARG A 69 -4.15 -12.57 2.86
CA ARG A 69 -5.51 -12.07 2.65
C ARG A 69 -5.74 -10.72 3.31
N VAL A 70 -5.20 -10.51 4.51
CA VAL A 70 -5.30 -9.23 5.21
C VAL A 70 -4.60 -8.12 4.42
N LEU A 71 -3.40 -8.38 3.87
CA LEU A 71 -2.71 -7.43 2.97
C LEU A 71 -3.57 -7.09 1.75
N ALA A 72 -4.04 -8.13 1.04
CA ALA A 72 -4.86 -7.97 -0.15
C ALA A 72 -6.12 -7.14 0.10
N ILE A 73 -6.82 -7.40 1.20
CA ILE A 73 -8.04 -6.67 1.58
C ILE A 73 -7.71 -5.23 1.95
N ALA A 74 -6.66 -4.99 2.74
CA ALA A 74 -6.25 -3.64 3.13
C ALA A 74 -5.87 -2.79 1.91
N ASN A 75 -5.14 -3.35 0.94
CA ASN A 75 -4.81 -2.71 -0.33
C ASN A 75 -6.06 -2.33 -1.14
N VAL A 76 -7.06 -3.21 -1.21
CA VAL A 76 -8.33 -2.89 -1.88
C VAL A 76 -9.14 -1.84 -1.10
N ILE A 77 -9.15 -1.90 0.23
CA ILE A 77 -9.79 -0.90 1.09
C ILE A 77 -9.18 0.49 0.88
N TRP A 78 -7.87 0.58 0.66
CA TRP A 78 -7.18 1.85 0.45
C TRP A 78 -7.74 2.65 -0.72
N LEU A 79 -8.15 2.00 -1.82
CA LEU A 79 -8.82 2.69 -2.92
C LEU A 79 -10.10 3.41 -2.47
N PHE A 80 -10.90 2.78 -1.60
CA PHE A 80 -12.10 3.43 -1.06
C PHE A 80 -11.75 4.59 -0.14
N VAL A 81 -10.65 4.48 0.62
CA VAL A 81 -10.13 5.59 1.44
C VAL A 81 -9.68 6.75 0.53
N CYS A 82 -8.96 6.48 -0.56
CA CYS A 82 -8.58 7.48 -1.55
C CYS A 82 -9.80 8.19 -2.14
N VAL A 83 -10.83 7.44 -2.56
CA VAL A 83 -12.09 8.01 -3.07
C VAL A 83 -12.79 8.86 -2.02
N ALA A 84 -12.84 8.41 -0.77
CA ALA A 84 -13.43 9.17 0.33
C ALA A 84 -12.66 10.48 0.59
N ILE A 85 -11.33 10.46 0.55
CA ILE A 85 -10.49 11.67 0.66
C ILE A 85 -10.83 12.64 -0.46
N LEU A 86 -10.87 12.18 -1.72
CA LEU A 86 -11.20 13.06 -2.85
C LEU A 86 -12.60 13.66 -2.74
N PHE A 87 -13.57 12.90 -2.21
CA PHE A 87 -14.92 13.40 -2.00
C PHE A 87 -14.98 14.43 -0.86
N LEU A 88 -14.31 14.18 0.26
CA LEU A 88 -14.30 15.06 1.44
C LEU A 88 -13.58 16.39 1.19
N TRP A 89 -12.59 16.41 0.30
CA TRP A 89 -11.78 17.59 -0.01
C TRP A 89 -11.90 18.02 -1.48
N PHE A 90 -13.01 17.70 -2.14
CA PHE A 90 -13.20 17.96 -3.57
C PHE A 90 -12.99 19.43 -3.97
N ASP A 91 -13.39 20.37 -3.10
CA ASP A 91 -13.28 21.81 -3.37
C ASP A 91 -11.86 22.35 -3.24
N THR A 92 -10.99 21.69 -2.47
CA THR A 92 -9.63 22.15 -2.18
C THR A 92 -8.55 21.32 -2.85
N VAL A 93 -8.84 20.05 -3.16
CA VAL A 93 -7.88 19.14 -3.78
C VAL A 93 -7.52 19.63 -5.18
N THR A 94 -6.23 19.65 -5.48
CA THR A 94 -5.76 20.06 -6.81
C THR A 94 -5.93 18.91 -7.80
N VAL A 95 -5.90 19.21 -9.10
CA VAL A 95 -5.85 18.17 -10.15
C VAL A 95 -4.63 17.23 -9.95
N PHE A 96 -3.50 17.79 -9.51
CA PHE A 96 -2.32 17.00 -9.17
C PHE A 96 -2.61 16.03 -8.01
N GLY A 97 -3.24 16.50 -6.93
CA GLY A 97 -3.67 15.68 -5.80
C GLY A 97 -4.65 14.59 -6.22
N MET A 98 -5.65 14.91 -7.05
CA MET A 98 -6.60 13.93 -7.58
C MET A 98 -5.90 12.80 -8.32
N ILE A 99 -4.99 13.12 -9.24
CA ILE A 99 -4.23 12.14 -10.01
C ILE A 99 -3.38 11.28 -9.08
N LEU A 100 -2.67 11.90 -8.13
CA LEU A 100 -1.76 11.19 -7.25
C LEU A 100 -2.51 10.25 -6.30
N ILE A 101 -3.55 10.73 -5.61
CA ILE A 101 -4.33 9.95 -4.63
C ILE A 101 -5.12 8.83 -5.31
N LEU A 102 -5.78 9.12 -6.44
CA LEU A 102 -6.52 8.11 -7.17
C LEU A 102 -5.57 7.10 -7.82
N GLY A 103 -4.45 7.57 -8.36
CA GLY A 103 -3.40 6.74 -8.93
C GLY A 103 -2.81 5.78 -7.89
N GLU A 104 -2.49 6.28 -6.70
CA GLU A 104 -2.07 5.47 -5.55
C GLU A 104 -3.12 4.40 -5.22
N GLY A 105 -4.39 4.80 -5.04
CA GLY A 105 -5.48 3.89 -4.72
C GLY A 105 -5.65 2.77 -5.75
N ILE A 106 -5.63 3.11 -7.05
CA ILE A 106 -5.75 2.13 -8.14
C ILE A 106 -4.54 1.19 -8.15
N TYR A 107 -3.33 1.74 -8.00
CA TYR A 107 -2.09 0.97 -7.99
C TYR A 107 -2.09 -0.07 -6.86
N VAL A 108 -2.38 0.34 -5.62
CA VAL A 108 -2.37 -0.58 -4.49
C VAL A 108 -3.54 -1.56 -4.54
N ALA A 109 -4.72 -1.15 -5.02
CA ALA A 109 -5.82 -2.09 -5.21
C ALA A 109 -5.48 -3.18 -6.26
N ALA A 110 -4.76 -2.81 -7.33
CA ALA A 110 -4.27 -3.79 -8.30
C ALA A 110 -3.27 -4.77 -7.67
N LEU A 111 -2.38 -4.29 -6.79
CA LEU A 111 -1.51 -5.16 -5.99
C LEU A 111 -2.33 -6.08 -5.08
N GLY A 112 -3.34 -5.56 -4.37
CA GLY A 112 -4.21 -6.37 -3.51
C GLY A 112 -4.96 -7.46 -4.28
N LEU A 113 -5.45 -7.16 -5.48
CA LEU A 113 -6.08 -8.17 -6.35
C LEU A 113 -5.07 -9.24 -6.81
N ALA A 114 -3.83 -8.84 -7.12
CA ALA A 114 -2.74 -9.76 -7.44
C ALA A 114 -2.40 -10.67 -6.24
N GLU A 115 -2.26 -10.11 -5.05
CA GLU A 115 -2.02 -10.84 -3.80
C GLU A 115 -3.14 -11.84 -3.52
N TRP A 116 -4.41 -11.42 -3.69
CA TRP A 116 -5.56 -12.30 -3.55
C TRP A 116 -5.55 -13.43 -4.58
N ARG A 117 -5.25 -13.12 -5.85
CA ARG A 117 -5.23 -14.12 -6.93
C ARG A 117 -4.16 -15.17 -6.72
N TRP A 118 -3.01 -14.80 -6.15
CA TRP A 118 -1.85 -15.68 -5.99
C TRP A 118 -1.55 -16.07 -4.55
N GLN A 119 -2.46 -15.81 -3.61
CA GLN A 119 -2.31 -16.07 -2.17
C GLN A 119 -1.80 -17.48 -1.83
N ILE A 120 -2.27 -18.53 -2.53
CA ILE A 120 -1.84 -19.92 -2.29
C ILE A 120 -0.38 -20.12 -2.72
N SER A 121 0.01 -19.55 -3.88
CA SER A 121 1.40 -19.59 -4.33
C SER A 121 2.30 -18.79 -3.38
N LEU A 122 1.87 -17.60 -2.96
CA LEU A 122 2.62 -16.73 -2.04
C LEU A 122 2.83 -17.35 -0.66
N ALA A 123 1.88 -18.17 -0.19
CA ALA A 123 1.97 -18.92 1.06
C ALA A 123 2.96 -20.10 0.98
N THR A 124 3.09 -20.73 -0.19
CA THR A 124 3.91 -21.94 -0.42
C THR A 124 5.31 -21.67 -0.98
N GLN A 125 5.58 -20.47 -1.50
CA GLN A 125 6.84 -20.17 -2.21
C GLN A 125 8.08 -20.11 -1.31
N GLN A 126 7.94 -19.84 -0.01
CA GLN A 126 9.09 -19.74 0.91
C GLN A 126 9.48 -21.09 1.54
N SER A 127 8.61 -22.10 1.50
CA SER A 127 8.94 -23.46 1.96
C SER A 127 9.83 -24.24 0.98
N GLY A 128 9.96 -23.79 -0.27
CA GLY A 128 10.77 -24.46 -1.30
C GLY A 128 12.23 -24.02 -1.38
N LEU A 129 12.71 -23.16 -0.46
CA LEU A 129 14.11 -22.71 -0.40
C LEU A 129 14.92 -23.40 0.71
N GLN A 130 14.38 -24.43 1.35
CA GLN A 130 15.03 -25.21 2.41
C GLN A 130 15.07 -26.73 2.12
N GLY A 131 14.91 -27.13 0.85
CA GLY A 131 15.06 -28.52 0.40
C GLY A 131 16.34 -28.71 -0.37
#